data_AF-A0A849FKY3-F1
#
_entry.id   AF-A0A849FKY3-F1
#
_cell.length_a   1.000
_cell.length_b   1.000
_cell.length_c   1.000
_cell.angle_alpha   90.00
_cell.angle_beta   90.00
_cell.angle_gamma   90.00
#
_symmetry.space_group_name_H-M   'P 1'
#
loop_
_entity.id
_entity.type
_entity.pdbx_description
1 polymer ?
#
loop_
_entity_poly.entity_id
_entity_poly.type
_entity_poly.pdbx_seq_one_letter_code
_entity_poly.pdbx_strand_id
1 'polypeptide(L)'
;MRGPHNIIRLIRTGATLERTGAMRVVLDAFQAPPTLRIVARILGWPFKWLGIKGDTSLPPATRALTALGPAYIKFGQILSTRPDVVGDELAMQLRV
;
A
#
# COMPACT_ATOMS: atom_id res chain seq x y z
N MET A 1 -5.88 21.33 16.62
CA MET A 1 -5.10 21.00 15.40
C MET A 1 -4.96 19.48 15.28
N ARG A 2 -5.43 18.85 14.19
CA ARG A 2 -5.40 17.38 13.99
C ARG A 2 -4.03 16.82 13.57
N GLY A 3 -2.98 17.64 13.64
CA GLY A 3 -1.62 17.38 13.14
C GLY A 3 -1.00 16.04 13.56
N PRO A 4 -0.94 15.70 14.87
CA PRO A 4 -0.29 14.45 15.30
C PRO A 4 -1.07 13.21 14.88
N HIS A 5 -2.40 13.28 14.80
CA HIS A 5 -3.24 12.15 14.38
C HIS A 5 -3.03 11.78 12.90
N ASN A 6 -2.82 12.78 12.04
CA ASN A 6 -2.56 12.54 10.61
C ASN A 6 -1.21 11.85 10.38
N ILE A 7 -0.19 12.19 11.16
CA ILE A 7 1.13 11.55 11.08
C ILE A 7 1.03 10.09 11.50
N ILE A 8 0.37 9.81 12.63
CA ILE A 8 0.15 8.43 13.10
C ILE A 8 -0.62 7.61 12.05
N ARG A 9 -1.64 8.21 11.43
CA ARG A 9 -2.40 7.56 10.35
C ARG A 9 -1.50 7.24 9.14
N LEU A 10 -0.63 8.17 8.74
CA LEU A 10 0.29 7.97 7.64
C LEU A 10 1.31 6.85 7.94
N ILE A 11 1.86 6.83 9.16
CA ILE A 11 2.75 5.78 9.62
C ILE A 11 2.03 4.43 9.58
N ARG A 12 0.79 4.35 10.08
CA ARG A 12 -0.01 3.11 10.07
C ARG A 12 -0.32 2.64 8.64
N THR A 13 -0.59 3.56 7.72
CA THR A 13 -0.80 3.25 6.31
C THR A 13 0.46 2.68 5.67
N GLY A 14 1.61 3.35 5.81
CA GLY A 14 2.88 2.86 5.29
C GLY A 14 3.29 1.52 5.91
N ALA A 15 3.14 1.39 7.23
CA ALA A 15 3.37 0.15 7.96
C ALA A 15 2.48 -1.00 7.45
N THR A 16 1.21 -0.73 7.15
CA THR A 16 0.29 -1.73 6.61
C THR A 16 0.70 -2.14 5.20
N LEU A 17 1.06 -1.19 4.33
CA LEU A 17 1.59 -1.49 3.00
C LEU A 17 2.85 -2.37 3.05
N GLU A 18 3.76 -2.11 3.99
CA GLU A 18 4.96 -2.91 4.17
C GLU A 18 4.64 -4.29 4.77
N ARG A 19 3.69 -4.37 5.72
CA ARG A 19 3.29 -5.63 6.35
C ARG A 19 2.58 -6.57 5.37
N THR A 20 1.74 -6.01 4.51
CA THR A 20 1.02 -6.76 3.48
C THR A 20 1.85 -6.98 2.22
N GLY A 21 3.08 -6.47 2.14
CA GLY A 21 3.92 -6.57 0.94
C GLY A 21 3.43 -5.71 -0.24
N ALA A 22 2.38 -4.90 -0.05
CA ALA A 22 1.89 -3.96 -1.04
C ALA A 22 2.92 -2.88 -1.37
N MET A 23 3.82 -2.54 -0.44
CA MET A 23 4.90 -1.58 -0.70
C MET A 23 5.75 -2.00 -1.91
N ARG A 24 6.02 -3.30 -2.06
CA ARG A 24 6.75 -3.80 -3.23
C ARG A 24 5.98 -3.58 -4.52
N VAL A 25 4.68 -3.89 -4.51
CA VAL A 25 3.78 -3.71 -5.67
C VAL A 25 3.71 -2.23 -6.07
N VAL A 26 3.64 -1.33 -5.10
CA VAL A 26 3.67 0.13 -5.33
C VAL A 26 5.01 0.54 -5.96
N LEU A 27 6.13 0.13 -5.38
CA LEU A 27 7.46 0.47 -5.90
C LEU A 27 7.70 -0.09 -7.31
N ASP A 28 7.18 -1.27 -7.61
CA ASP A 28 7.24 -1.87 -8.94
C ASP A 28 6.37 -1.10 -9.94
N ALA A 29 5.14 -0.72 -9.56
CA ALA A 29 4.25 0.09 -10.40
C ALA A 29 4.84 1.47 -10.75
N PHE A 30 5.54 2.10 -9.81
CA PHE A 30 6.23 3.39 -10.03
C PHE A 30 7.62 3.25 -10.67
N GLN A 31 8.02 2.05 -11.10
CA GLN A 31 9.34 1.77 -11.68
C GLN A 31 10.49 2.31 -10.81
N ALA A 32 10.33 2.19 -9.49
CA ALA A 32 11.27 2.78 -8.53
C ALA A 32 12.68 2.17 -8.71
N PRO A 33 13.75 3.00 -8.72
CA PRO A 33 15.12 2.49 -8.84
C PRO A 33 15.49 1.63 -7.62
N PRO A 34 16.44 0.69 -7.74
CA PRO A 34 16.81 -0.23 -6.66
C PRO A 34 17.20 0.48 -5.36
N THR A 35 17.85 1.64 -5.44
CA THR A 35 18.20 2.48 -4.29
C THR A 35 16.98 2.93 -3.50
N LEU A 36 15.93 3.38 -4.19
CA LEU A 36 14.68 3.79 -3.55
C LEU A 36 13.96 2.61 -2.90
N ARG A 37 14.02 1.43 -3.51
CA ARG A 37 13.45 0.20 -2.92
C ARG A 37 14.13 -0.17 -1.61
N ILE A 38 15.46 -0.06 -1.57
CA ILE A 38 16.26 -0.34 -0.37
C ILE A 38 15.93 0.67 0.73
N VAL A 39 15.91 1.96 0.41
CA VAL A 39 15.57 3.02 1.38
C VAL A 39 14.16 2.83 1.93
N ALA A 40 13.18 2.59 1.06
CA ALA A 40 11.79 2.34 1.47
C ALA A 40 11.69 1.13 2.42
N ARG A 41 12.45 0.07 2.16
CA ARG A 41 12.46 -1.13 3.00
C ARG A 41 13.16 -0.91 4.32
N ILE A 42 14.30 -0.22 4.35
CA ILE A 42 15.02 0.11 5.59
C ILE A 42 14.15 1.00 6.49
N LEU A 43 13.51 2.02 5.91
CA LEU A 43 12.64 2.92 6.65
C LEU A 43 11.32 2.27 7.05
N GLY A 44 10.74 1.40 6.21
CA GLY A 44 9.44 0.75 6.45
C GLY A 44 9.51 -0.45 7.38
N TRP A 45 10.60 -1.21 7.37
CA TRP A 45 10.79 -2.42 8.18
C TRP A 45 10.52 -2.24 9.69
N PRO A 46 11.06 -1.21 10.38
CA PRO A 46 10.79 -1.02 11.81
C PRO A 46 9.30 -0.79 12.09
N PHE A 47 8.60 -0.11 11.17
CA PHE A 47 7.18 0.18 11.34
C PHE A 47 6.27 -0.97 10.89
N LYS A 48 6.77 -2.00 10.20
CA LYS A 48 5.99 -3.16 9.73
C LYS A 48 5.11 -3.78 10.81
N TRP A 49 5.59 -3.77 12.06
CA TRP A 49 4.89 -4.33 13.22
C TRP A 49 3.65 -3.54 13.62
N LEU A 50 3.60 -2.25 13.30
CA LEU A 50 2.43 -1.36 13.51
C LEU A 50 1.36 -1.52 12.42
N GLY A 51 1.70 -2.18 11.32
CA GLY A 51 0.81 -2.42 10.20
C GLY A 51 -0.22 -3.52 10.49
N ILE A 52 -1.34 -3.48 9.78
CA ILE A 52 -2.37 -4.50 9.86
C ILE A 52 -1.99 -5.66 8.94
N LYS A 53 -2.06 -6.91 9.41
CA LYS A 53 -1.67 -8.09 8.62
C LYS A 53 -2.62 -8.31 7.43
N GLY A 54 -3.90 -8.00 7.62
CA GLY A 54 -4.97 -8.28 6.66
C GLY A 54 -5.17 -9.78 6.44
N ASP A 55 -6.02 -10.10 5.47
CA ASP A 55 -6.29 -11.47 5.03
C ASP A 55 -5.17 -11.94 4.09
N THR A 56 -4.47 -13.01 4.47
CA THR A 56 -3.35 -13.57 3.68
C THR A 56 -3.77 -14.29 2.41
N SER A 57 -5.06 -14.56 2.21
CA SER A 57 -5.59 -15.13 0.96
C SER A 57 -5.64 -14.11 -0.18
N LEU A 58 -5.63 -12.81 0.15
CA LEU A 58 -5.73 -11.72 -0.82
C LEU A 58 -4.36 -11.32 -1.39
N PRO A 59 -4.30 -10.87 -2.65
CA PRO A 59 -3.11 -10.25 -3.22
C PRO A 59 -2.62 -9.07 -2.38
N PRO A 60 -1.30 -8.77 -2.36
CA PRO A 60 -0.71 -7.76 -1.48
C PRO A 60 -1.42 -6.40 -1.49
N ALA A 61 -1.72 -5.85 -2.67
CA ALA A 61 -2.34 -4.53 -2.82
C ALA A 61 -3.78 -4.52 -2.29
N THR A 62 -4.62 -5.46 -2.75
CA THR A 62 -6.01 -5.63 -2.30
C THR A 62 -6.07 -5.86 -0.79
N ARG A 63 -5.19 -6.72 -0.26
CA ARG A 63 -5.04 -6.98 1.18
C ARG A 63 -4.79 -5.72 1.97
N ALA A 64 -3.91 -4.84 1.50
CA ALA A 64 -3.59 -3.58 2.18
C ALA A 64 -4.79 -2.64 2.23
N LEU A 65 -5.46 -2.44 1.10
CA LEU A 65 -6.58 -1.51 1.01
C LEU A 65 -7.78 -1.99 1.83
N THR A 66 -8.09 -3.29 1.77
CA THR A 66 -9.13 -3.90 2.60
C THR A 66 -8.80 -3.77 4.10
N ALA A 67 -7.55 -4.01 4.48
CA ALA A 67 -7.11 -3.87 5.87
C ALA A 67 -7.17 -2.42 6.39
N LEU A 68 -6.96 -1.42 5.51
CA LEU A 68 -7.02 -0.01 5.86
C LEU A 68 -8.47 0.55 5.89
N GLY A 69 -9.42 -0.18 5.30
CA GLY A 69 -10.86 0.07 5.41
C GLY A 69 -11.51 0.73 4.19
N PRO A 70 -12.81 1.05 4.27
CA PRO A 70 -13.65 1.37 3.10
C PRO A 70 -13.18 2.55 2.23
N ALA A 71 -12.55 3.56 2.84
CA ALA A 71 -12.00 4.70 2.10
C ALA A 71 -10.86 4.29 1.16
N TYR A 72 -10.03 3.33 1.59
CA TYR A 72 -8.91 2.82 0.81
C TYR A 72 -9.36 1.84 -0.27
N ILE A 73 -10.44 1.09 -0.01
CA ILE A 73 -11.09 0.25 -1.03
C ILE A 73 -11.58 1.12 -2.19
N LYS A 74 -12.30 2.21 -1.89
CA LYS A 74 -12.76 3.17 -2.91
C LYS A 74 -11.60 3.80 -3.67
N PHE A 75 -10.50 4.11 -2.98
CA PHE A 75 -9.28 4.57 -3.63
C PHE A 75 -8.73 3.53 -4.61
N GLY A 76 -8.71 2.25 -4.23
CA GLY A 76 -8.36 1.14 -5.13
C GLY A 76 -9.24 1.07 -6.37
N GLN A 77 -10.55 1.24 -6.21
CA GLN A 77 -11.51 1.25 -7.33
C GLN A 77 -11.28 2.43 -8.29
N ILE A 78 -10.89 3.59 -7.78
CA ILE A 78 -10.50 4.73 -8.64
C ILE A 78 -9.22 4.38 -9.42
N LEU A 79 -8.23 3.76 -8.76
CA LEU A 79 -6.98 3.35 -9.42
C LEU A 79 -7.19 2.21 -10.42
N SER A 80 -8.14 1.30 -10.21
CA SER A 80 -8.42 0.17 -11.11
C SER A 80 -8.95 0.61 -12.49
N THR A 81 -9.43 1.84 -12.59
CA THR A 81 -9.86 2.49 -13.85
C THR A 81 -8.74 3.24 -14.55
N ARG A 82 -7.56 3.38 -13.93
CA ARG A 82 -6.42 4.14 -14.46
C ARG A 82 -5.16 3.27 -14.58
N PRO A 83 -5.14 2.30 -15.52
CA PRO A 83 -3.98 1.44 -15.75
C PRO A 83 -2.73 2.22 -16.19
N ASP A 84 -2.92 3.41 -16.76
CA ASP A 84 -1.85 4.35 -17.10
C ASP A 84 -1.01 4.81 -15.90
N VAL A 85 -1.59 4.81 -14.69
CA VAL A 85 -0.92 5.25 -13.46
C VAL A 85 -0.31 4.09 -12.68
N VAL A 86 -1.00 2.95 -12.63
CA VAL A 86 -0.64 1.83 -11.73
C VAL A 86 -0.15 0.58 -12.45
N GLY A 87 -0.23 0.55 -13.78
CA GLY A 87 0.01 -0.63 -14.60
C GLY A 87 -1.20 -1.56 -14.70
N ASP A 88 -1.26 -2.34 -15.78
CA ASP A 88 -2.41 -3.20 -16.09
C ASP A 88 -2.66 -4.29 -15.04
N GLU A 89 -1.59 -4.91 -14.54
CA GLU A 89 -1.69 -6.00 -13.56
C GLU A 89 -2.30 -5.51 -12.24
N LEU A 90 -1.79 -4.39 -11.71
CA LEU A 90 -2.29 -3.80 -10.48
C LEU A 90 -3.72 -3.25 -10.68
N ALA A 91 -4.01 -2.64 -11.82
CA ALA A 91 -5.36 -2.18 -12.13
C ALA A 91 -6.36 -3.35 -12.09
N MET A 92 -5.99 -4.52 -12.62
CA MET A 92 -6.84 -5.72 -12.59
C MET A 92 -7.04 -6.26 -11.17
N GLN A 93 -5.99 -6.30 -10.34
CA GLN A 93 -6.08 -6.75 -8.94
C GLN A 93 -7.00 -5.87 -8.08
N LEU A 94 -7.19 -4.62 -8.47
CA LEU A 94 -7.98 -3.62 -7.74
C LEU A 94 -9.46 -3.55 -8.15
N ARG A 95 -9.92 -4.41 -9.08
CA ARG A 95 -11.33 -4.45 -9.55
C ARG A 95 -12.31 -5.18 -8.61
N VAL A 96 -11.95 -5.32 -7.32
CA VAL A 96 -12.75 -6.02 -6.31
C VAL A 96 -13.88 -5.14 -5.76
#